data_AF-A0A7L2NH01-F1
#
_entry.id   AF-A0A7L2NH01-F1
#
_cell.length_a   1.000
_cell.length_b   1.000
_cell.length_c   1.000
_cell.angle_alpha   90.00
_cell.angle_beta   90.00
_cell.angle_gamma   90.00
#
_symmetry.space_group_name_H-M   'P 1'
#
loop_
_entity.id
_entity.type
_entity.pdbx_description
1 polymer ?
#
loop_
_entity_poly.entity_id
_entity_poly.type
_entity_poly.pdbx_seq_one_letter_code
_entity_poly.pdbx_strand_id
1 'polypeptide(L)'
;PVTTESIVVPYGHVVGNEKWRGSEVAQRLQGKVRLIFEDGLGLVDFHLSNRTCILLISEADLVAGDEFKRRLVRFRNASSLKGIVIVEKTQISDQYYSGVQKLVVLELGMVLLPVANQGEASQLIIQLVSFCVREQSRDRGANPFLRKQRAQLAEPAVLQAVQHIPGVGKTKALLLLQQFGSIHRLCNTSINELEQVVGQTVAQQIYTF
;
A
#
# COMPACT_ATOMS: atom_id res chain seq x y z
N PRO A 1 -1.74 -15.73 -26.72
CA PRO A 1 -1.24 -14.45 -26.18
C PRO A 1 -2.36 -13.41 -26.19
N VAL A 2 -2.97 -13.13 -25.04
CA VAL A 2 -3.98 -12.06 -24.95
C VAL A 2 -3.21 -10.75 -24.90
N THR A 3 -3.18 -10.05 -26.02
CA THR A 3 -2.68 -8.67 -26.11
C THR A 3 -3.58 -7.81 -25.26
N THR A 4 -3.16 -7.52 -24.03
CA THR A 4 -3.67 -6.36 -23.30
C THR A 4 -3.20 -5.16 -24.09
N GLU A 5 -4.06 -4.62 -24.95
CA GLU A 5 -3.88 -3.27 -25.47
C GLU A 5 -3.60 -2.35 -24.28
N SER A 6 -2.67 -1.41 -24.47
CA SER A 6 -2.27 -0.49 -23.41
C SER A 6 -3.43 0.45 -23.11
N ILE A 7 -4.36 0.02 -22.24
CA ILE A 7 -5.51 0.82 -21.81
C ILE A 7 -4.97 2.05 -21.07
N VAL A 8 -5.22 3.21 -21.66
CA VAL A 8 -4.87 4.50 -21.06
C VAL A 8 -6.09 5.02 -20.31
N VAL A 9 -5.98 5.11 -18.98
CA VAL A 9 -7.04 5.64 -18.11
C VAL A 9 -6.77 7.11 -17.82
N PRO A 10 -7.62 8.05 -18.29
CA PRO A 10 -7.46 9.46 -17.97
C PRO A 10 -7.69 9.75 -16.48
N TYR A 11 -7.14 10.86 -15.98
CA TYR A 11 -7.32 11.24 -14.57
C TYR A 11 -8.78 11.44 -14.20
N GLY A 12 -9.19 10.86 -13.07
CA GLY A 12 -10.57 10.93 -12.58
C GLY A 12 -11.58 10.18 -13.44
N HIS A 13 -11.12 9.32 -14.36
CA HIS A 13 -11.97 8.43 -15.14
C HIS A 13 -11.79 7.00 -14.67
N VAL A 14 -12.79 6.18 -14.96
CA VAL A 14 -12.74 4.73 -14.83
C VAL A 14 -13.05 4.16 -16.21
N VAL A 15 -12.26 3.19 -16.64
CA VAL A 15 -12.57 2.40 -17.84
C VAL A 15 -13.23 1.11 -17.39
N GLY A 16 -14.48 0.87 -17.77
CA GLY A 16 -15.26 -0.30 -17.41
C GLY A 16 -15.47 -1.23 -18.59
N ASN A 17 -15.63 -2.52 -18.30
CA ASN A 17 -15.96 -3.51 -19.31
C ASN A 17 -17.41 -3.31 -19.76
N GLU A 18 -17.65 -3.37 -21.07
CA GLU A 18 -18.96 -3.19 -21.70
C GLU A 18 -20.08 -4.02 -21.04
N LYS A 19 -19.76 -5.22 -20.53
CA LYS A 19 -20.73 -6.08 -19.83
C LYS A 19 -21.38 -5.43 -18.61
N TRP A 20 -20.76 -4.41 -18.02
CA TRP A 20 -21.30 -3.67 -16.88
C TRP A 20 -22.17 -2.48 -17.30
N ARG A 21 -22.35 -2.21 -18.60
CA ARG A 21 -23.23 -1.15 -19.07
C ARG A 21 -24.65 -1.40 -18.59
N GLY A 22 -25.25 -0.37 -17.98
CA GLY A 22 -26.61 -0.44 -17.45
C GLY A 22 -26.75 -1.15 -16.10
N SER A 23 -25.69 -1.76 -15.56
CA SER A 23 -25.69 -2.32 -14.20
C SER A 23 -25.84 -1.25 -13.11
N GLU A 24 -26.29 -1.64 -11.92
CA GLU A 24 -26.43 -0.72 -10.78
C GLU A 24 -25.08 -0.10 -10.40
N VAL A 25 -24.01 -0.90 -10.39
CA VAL A 25 -22.65 -0.39 -10.11
C VAL A 25 -22.26 0.69 -11.12
N ALA A 26 -22.49 0.49 -12.42
CA ALA A 26 -22.12 1.47 -13.44
C ALA A 26 -22.95 2.75 -13.36
N GLN A 27 -24.27 2.64 -13.14
CA GLN A 27 -25.15 3.81 -12.97
C GLN A 27 -24.73 4.67 -11.78
N ARG A 28 -24.42 4.03 -10.64
CA ARG A 28 -23.97 4.74 -9.44
C ARG A 28 -22.58 5.36 -9.59
N LEU A 29 -21.70 4.72 -10.36
CA LEU A 29 -20.38 5.27 -10.69
C LEU A 29 -20.48 6.53 -11.54
N GLN A 30 -21.30 6.51 -12.60
CA GLN A 30 -21.49 7.64 -13.52
C GLN A 30 -21.96 8.93 -12.82
N GLY A 31 -22.68 8.81 -11.71
CA GLY A 31 -23.13 9.96 -10.92
C GLY A 31 -22.01 10.73 -10.20
N LYS A 32 -20.82 10.14 -10.01
CA LYS A 32 -19.69 10.77 -9.30
C LYS A 32 -18.37 10.75 -10.04
N VAL A 33 -18.18 9.82 -10.98
CA VAL A 33 -16.93 9.58 -11.72
C VAL A 33 -17.25 9.38 -13.19
N ARG A 34 -16.37 9.85 -14.08
CA ARG A 34 -16.55 9.64 -15.52
C ARG A 34 -16.22 8.19 -15.90
N LEU A 35 -17.25 7.41 -16.23
CA LEU A 35 -17.11 6.03 -16.66
C LEU A 35 -17.06 5.96 -18.20
N ILE A 36 -15.97 5.41 -18.73
CA ILE A 36 -15.80 5.08 -20.15
C ILE A 36 -15.99 3.57 -20.26
N PHE A 37 -16.80 3.12 -21.21
CA PHE A 37 -16.89 1.69 -21.49
C PHE A 37 -16.04 1.37 -22.72
N GLU A 38 -15.37 0.23 -22.65
CA GLU A 38 -14.52 -0.26 -23.71
C GLU A 38 -14.78 -1.76 -23.90
N ASP A 39 -14.88 -2.16 -25.16
CA ASP A 39 -14.97 -3.56 -25.53
C ASP A 39 -13.56 -4.16 -25.53
N GLY A 40 -13.37 -5.28 -24.84
CA GLY A 40 -12.07 -5.97 -24.86
C GLY A 40 -11.13 -5.70 -23.68
N LEU A 41 -11.62 -5.28 -22.51
CA LEU A 41 -10.83 -5.26 -21.25
C LEU A 41 -10.30 -6.64 -20.79
N GLY A 42 -10.58 -7.70 -21.56
CA GLY A 42 -10.14 -9.07 -21.27
C GLY A 42 -10.74 -9.60 -19.97
N LEU A 43 -9.87 -9.88 -18.99
CA LEU A 43 -10.25 -10.50 -17.71
C LEU A 43 -10.66 -9.48 -16.63
N VAL A 44 -10.53 -8.19 -16.91
CA VAL A 44 -10.73 -7.10 -15.96
C VAL A 44 -12.13 -6.49 -16.10
N ASP A 45 -12.69 -6.09 -14.96
CA ASP A 45 -14.01 -5.46 -14.89
C ASP A 45 -13.92 -3.93 -14.97
N PHE A 46 -12.98 -3.32 -14.24
CA PHE A 46 -12.73 -1.88 -14.27
C PHE A 46 -11.23 -1.55 -14.14
N HIS A 47 -10.74 -0.56 -14.88
CA HIS A 47 -9.44 0.06 -14.65
C HIS A 47 -9.60 1.41 -13.94
N LEU A 48 -8.87 1.58 -12.83
CA LEU A 48 -8.83 2.83 -12.06
C LEU A 48 -7.63 3.71 -12.47
N SER A 49 -6.59 3.07 -13.00
CA SER A 49 -5.40 3.70 -13.56
C SER A 49 -4.70 2.70 -14.49
N ASN A 50 -3.64 3.15 -15.16
CA ASN A 50 -2.81 2.28 -16.01
C ASN A 50 -2.11 1.14 -15.25
N ARG A 51 -2.16 1.13 -13.91
CA ARG A 51 -1.51 0.11 -13.06
C ARG A 51 -2.45 -0.59 -12.09
N THR A 52 -3.66 -0.07 -11.89
CA THR A 52 -4.61 -0.59 -10.88
C THR A 52 -5.95 -0.88 -11.53
N CYS A 53 -6.45 -2.08 -11.28
CA CYS A 53 -7.70 -2.57 -11.83
C CYS A 53 -8.51 -3.33 -10.79
N ILE A 54 -9.78 -3.55 -11.12
CA ILE A 54 -10.77 -4.21 -10.29
C ILE A 54 -11.30 -5.45 -11.00
N LEU A 55 -11.42 -6.53 -10.25
CA LEU A 55 -12.15 -7.73 -10.63
C LEU A 55 -13.33 -7.89 -9.67
N LEU A 56 -14.54 -7.85 -10.20
CA LEU A 56 -15.78 -8.04 -9.43
C LEU A 56 -16.23 -9.49 -9.50
N ILE A 57 -16.60 -10.03 -8.35
CA ILE A 57 -17.18 -11.35 -8.19
C ILE A 57 -18.55 -11.16 -7.58
N SER A 58 -19.59 -11.41 -8.38
CA SER A 58 -20.97 -11.33 -7.91
C SER A 58 -21.34 -12.53 -7.03
N GLU A 59 -22.45 -12.43 -6.31
CA GLU A 59 -23.02 -13.58 -5.59
C GLU A 59 -23.24 -14.76 -6.54
N ALA A 60 -23.75 -14.49 -7.75
CA ALA A 60 -23.99 -15.51 -8.77
C ALA A 60 -22.70 -16.21 -9.20
N ASP A 61 -21.58 -15.48 -9.34
CA ASP A 61 -20.28 -16.07 -9.69
C ASP A 61 -19.76 -17.01 -8.59
N LEU A 62 -20.02 -16.69 -7.33
CA LEU A 62 -19.63 -17.53 -6.19
C LEU A 62 -20.43 -18.83 -6.14
N VAL A 63 -21.72 -18.76 -6.48
CA VAL A 63 -22.62 -19.92 -6.48
C VAL A 63 -22.44 -20.78 -7.74
N ALA A 64 -22.15 -20.16 -8.89
CA ALA A 64 -22.01 -20.85 -10.17
C ALA A 64 -20.78 -21.76 -10.26
N GLY A 65 -19.75 -21.53 -9.43
CA GLY A 65 -18.61 -22.43 -9.26
C GLY A 65 -17.25 -21.77 -9.52
N ASP A 66 -16.29 -22.54 -10.03
CA ASP A 66 -14.86 -22.17 -10.00
C ASP A 66 -14.36 -21.35 -11.19
N GLU A 67 -15.27 -20.83 -12.03
CA GLU A 67 -14.87 -20.05 -13.21
C GLU A 67 -14.15 -18.76 -12.83
N PHE A 68 -14.63 -18.04 -11.82
CA PHE A 68 -13.95 -16.85 -11.32
C PHE A 68 -12.54 -17.16 -10.80
N LYS A 69 -12.33 -18.34 -10.19
CA LYS A 69 -10.99 -18.76 -9.72
C LYS A 69 -10.02 -18.89 -10.89
N ARG A 70 -10.45 -19.52 -11.98
CA ARG A 70 -9.65 -19.61 -13.22
C ARG A 70 -9.37 -18.24 -13.81
N ARG A 71 -10.35 -17.32 -13.80
CA ARG A 71 -10.19 -15.92 -14.23
C ARG A 71 -9.11 -15.21 -13.41
N LEU A 72 -9.14 -15.34 -12.08
CA LEU A 72 -8.16 -14.73 -11.16
C LEU A 72 -6.75 -15.27 -11.37
N VAL A 73 -6.59 -16.59 -11.46
CA VAL A 73 -5.27 -17.22 -11.70
C VAL A 73 -4.70 -16.77 -13.05
N ARG A 74 -5.52 -16.76 -14.10
CA ARG A 74 -5.11 -16.27 -15.43
C ARG A 74 -4.70 -14.80 -15.38
N PHE A 75 -5.48 -13.95 -14.71
CA PHE A 75 -5.14 -12.54 -14.53
C PHE A 75 -3.79 -12.39 -13.82
N ARG A 76 -3.58 -13.12 -12.72
CA ARG A 76 -2.35 -13.04 -11.92
C ARG A 76 -1.10 -13.47 -12.70
N ASN A 77 -1.25 -14.47 -13.57
CA ASN A 77 -0.15 -15.00 -14.38
C ASN A 77 0.14 -14.14 -15.63
N ALA A 78 -0.89 -13.51 -16.20
CA ALA A 78 -0.76 -12.75 -17.45
C ALA A 78 -0.48 -11.26 -17.23
N SER A 79 -0.75 -10.72 -16.05
CA SER A 79 -0.73 -9.28 -15.79
C SER A 79 0.21 -8.90 -14.66
N SER A 80 0.97 -7.82 -14.87
CA SER A 80 1.72 -7.13 -13.81
C SER A 80 0.90 -6.03 -13.12
N LEU A 81 -0.39 -5.88 -13.45
CA LEU A 81 -1.27 -4.88 -12.86
C LEU A 81 -1.61 -5.24 -11.41
N LYS A 82 -1.82 -4.21 -10.59
CA LYS A 82 -2.38 -4.36 -9.25
C LYS A 82 -3.88 -4.62 -9.37
N GLY A 83 -4.29 -5.88 -9.22
CA GLY A 83 -5.69 -6.28 -9.20
C GLY A 83 -6.27 -6.22 -7.78
N ILE A 84 -7.38 -5.49 -7.63
CA ILE A 84 -8.21 -5.47 -6.43
C ILE A 84 -9.44 -6.32 -6.72
N VAL A 85 -9.68 -7.34 -5.93
CA VAL A 85 -10.86 -8.18 -6.04
C VAL A 85 -11.93 -7.63 -5.11
N ILE A 86 -13.10 -7.32 -5.67
CA ILE A 86 -14.28 -6.93 -4.89
C ILE A 86 -15.28 -8.08 -4.99
N VAL A 87 -15.77 -8.57 -3.85
CA VAL A 87 -16.64 -9.75 -3.80
C VAL A 87 -17.93 -9.43 -3.06
N GLU A 88 -19.06 -9.82 -3.65
CA GLU A 88 -20.37 -9.71 -3.01
C GLU A 88 -20.51 -10.77 -1.92
N LYS A 89 -20.44 -10.32 -0.67
CA LYS A 89 -20.55 -11.12 0.54
C LYS A 89 -21.92 -10.90 1.17
N THR A 90 -22.86 -11.76 0.83
CA THR A 90 -24.25 -11.76 1.32
C THR A 90 -24.46 -12.92 2.30
N GLN A 91 -25.68 -13.08 2.81
CA GLN A 91 -26.04 -14.25 3.63
C GLN A 91 -25.90 -15.57 2.86
N ILE A 92 -26.12 -15.57 1.54
CA ILE A 92 -26.06 -16.78 0.71
C ILE A 92 -24.60 -17.09 0.33
N SER A 93 -23.81 -16.06 -0.01
CA SER A 93 -22.43 -16.26 -0.46
C SER A 93 -21.38 -16.38 0.65
N ASP A 94 -21.73 -16.04 1.90
CA ASP A 94 -20.82 -16.11 3.05
C ASP A 94 -20.17 -17.49 3.21
N GLN A 95 -20.91 -18.57 2.94
CA GLN A 95 -20.41 -19.95 2.99
C GLN A 95 -19.22 -20.21 2.05
N TYR A 96 -19.14 -19.48 0.93
CA TYR A 96 -18.06 -19.62 -0.06
C TYR A 96 -16.90 -18.65 0.21
N TYR A 97 -17.12 -17.60 1.01
CA TYR A 97 -16.19 -16.50 1.19
C TYR A 97 -14.83 -16.93 1.75
N SER A 98 -14.81 -17.87 2.71
CA SER A 98 -13.55 -18.36 3.32
C SER A 98 -12.60 -18.95 2.27
N GLY A 99 -13.13 -19.74 1.34
CA GLY A 99 -12.34 -20.32 0.25
C GLY A 99 -11.82 -19.26 -0.73
N VAL A 100 -12.64 -18.25 -1.03
CA VAL A 100 -12.24 -17.10 -1.85
C VAL A 100 -11.13 -16.30 -1.18
N GLN A 101 -11.27 -16.03 0.12
CA GLN A 101 -10.27 -15.28 0.89
C GLN A 101 -8.93 -16.00 0.93
N LYS A 102 -8.92 -17.31 1.17
CA LYS A 102 -7.69 -18.11 1.14
C LYS A 102 -7.02 -18.02 -0.23
N LEU A 103 -7.78 -18.25 -1.31
CA LEU A 103 -7.25 -18.19 -2.68
C LEU A 103 -6.72 -16.79 -3.03
N VAL A 104 -7.52 -15.74 -2.85
CA VAL A 104 -7.17 -14.39 -3.32
C VAL A 104 -6.04 -13.79 -2.49
N VAL A 105 -6.14 -13.88 -1.16
CA VAL A 105 -5.22 -13.16 -0.26
C VAL A 105 -3.97 -13.98 0.02
N LEU A 106 -4.11 -15.27 0.36
CA LEU A 106 -2.98 -16.09 0.79
C LEU A 106 -2.25 -16.75 -0.39
N GLU A 107 -2.99 -17.26 -1.37
CA GLU A 107 -2.38 -17.99 -2.49
C GLU A 107 -1.97 -17.06 -3.65
N LEU A 108 -2.82 -16.11 -4.05
CA LEU A 108 -2.53 -15.18 -5.14
C LEU A 108 -1.85 -13.88 -4.70
N GLY A 109 -1.90 -13.53 -3.42
CA GLY A 109 -1.33 -12.31 -2.87
C GLY A 109 -1.99 -11.03 -3.40
N MET A 110 -3.30 -11.09 -3.68
CA MET A 110 -4.10 -9.98 -4.19
C MET A 110 -4.96 -9.36 -3.07
N VAL A 111 -5.44 -8.14 -3.28
CA VAL A 111 -6.35 -7.47 -2.35
C VAL A 111 -7.76 -8.02 -2.54
N LEU A 112 -8.44 -8.37 -1.44
CA LEU A 112 -9.84 -8.78 -1.43
C LEU A 112 -10.66 -7.83 -0.55
N LEU A 113 -11.75 -7.28 -1.10
CA LEU A 113 -12.66 -6.39 -0.39
C LEU A 113 -14.10 -6.95 -0.46
N PRO A 114 -14.68 -7.38 0.67
CA PRO A 114 -16.08 -7.80 0.70
C PRO A 114 -17.03 -6.60 0.66
N VAL A 115 -18.15 -6.74 -0.04
CA VAL A 115 -19.24 -5.76 -0.09
C VAL A 115 -20.58 -6.47 -0.01
N ALA A 116 -21.59 -5.86 0.59
CA ALA A 116 -22.92 -6.46 0.74
C ALA A 116 -23.77 -6.38 -0.55
N ASN A 117 -23.48 -5.42 -1.44
CA ASN A 117 -24.22 -5.20 -2.69
C ASN A 117 -23.44 -4.30 -3.67
N GLN A 118 -23.95 -4.18 -4.89
CA GLN A 118 -23.41 -3.31 -5.94
C GLN A 118 -23.37 -1.83 -5.57
N GLY A 119 -24.30 -1.37 -4.71
CA GLY A 119 -24.31 -0.01 -4.19
C GLY A 119 -23.08 0.30 -3.34
N GLU A 120 -22.74 -0.59 -2.42
CA GLU A 120 -21.51 -0.49 -1.62
C GLU A 120 -20.26 -0.65 -2.50
N ALA A 121 -20.28 -1.59 -3.45
CA ALA A 121 -19.21 -1.74 -4.44
C ALA A 121 -18.94 -0.43 -5.16
N SER A 122 -19.98 0.26 -5.65
CA SER A 122 -19.82 1.55 -6.35
C SER A 122 -19.16 2.62 -5.47
N GLN A 123 -19.57 2.76 -4.20
CA GLN A 123 -18.99 3.74 -3.29
C GLN A 123 -17.52 3.43 -2.99
N LEU A 124 -17.19 2.15 -2.79
CA LEU A 124 -15.83 1.70 -2.57
C LEU A 124 -14.95 2.00 -3.79
N ILE A 125 -15.43 1.71 -5.00
CA ILE A 125 -14.74 2.04 -6.25
C ILE A 125 -14.50 3.55 -6.35
N ILE A 126 -15.51 4.39 -6.07
CA ILE A 126 -15.37 5.86 -6.07
C ILE A 126 -14.27 6.32 -5.11
N GLN A 127 -14.21 5.75 -3.90
CA GLN A 127 -13.16 6.05 -2.93
C GLN A 127 -11.78 5.63 -3.44
N LEU A 128 -11.67 4.45 -4.05
CA LEU A 128 -10.41 3.96 -4.64
C LEU A 128 -9.94 4.83 -5.81
N VAL A 129 -10.84 5.32 -6.66
CA VAL A 129 -10.51 6.29 -7.72
C VAL A 129 -9.97 7.57 -7.12
N SER A 130 -10.66 8.14 -6.13
CA SER A 130 -10.22 9.35 -5.42
C SER A 130 -8.83 9.17 -4.78
N PHE A 131 -8.55 7.99 -4.23
CA PHE A 131 -7.24 7.63 -3.71
C PHE A 131 -6.18 7.56 -4.83
N CYS A 132 -6.46 6.84 -5.93
CA CYS A 132 -5.55 6.72 -7.07
C CYS A 132 -5.21 8.08 -7.70
N VAL A 133 -6.17 8.99 -7.77
CA VAL A 133 -5.97 10.36 -8.26
C VAL A 133 -5.05 11.16 -7.33
N ARG A 134 -5.26 11.08 -6.00
CA ARG A 134 -4.42 11.76 -5.01
C ARG A 134 -2.99 11.21 -4.93
N GLU A 135 -2.83 9.89 -5.05
CA GLU A 135 -1.48 9.29 -5.09
C GLU A 135 -0.67 9.77 -6.30
N GLN A 136 -1.32 9.93 -7.46
CA GLN A 136 -0.66 10.40 -8.68
C GLN A 136 -0.36 11.90 -8.66
N SER A 137 -1.16 12.71 -7.97
CA SER A 137 -0.99 14.17 -7.89
C SER A 137 0.17 14.64 -6.98
N ARG A 138 1.06 13.74 -6.54
CA ARG A 138 2.17 13.99 -5.60
C ARG A 138 1.74 14.49 -4.21
N ASP A 139 0.44 14.50 -3.91
CA ASP A 139 -0.07 14.73 -2.56
C ASP A 139 0.07 13.43 -1.71
N ARG A 140 1.32 12.99 -1.56
CA ARG A 140 1.71 11.80 -0.79
C ARG A 140 1.50 11.97 0.72
N GLY A 141 0.93 13.09 1.16
CA GLY A 141 0.66 13.42 2.55
C GLY A 141 -0.64 12.81 3.10
N ALA A 142 -1.53 12.34 2.23
CA ALA A 142 -2.87 11.89 2.62
C ALA A 142 -2.90 10.53 3.33
N ASN A 143 -1.97 9.61 3.01
CA ASN A 143 -1.90 8.31 3.69
C ASN A 143 -0.83 8.35 4.80
N PRO A 144 -1.23 8.27 6.09
CA PRO A 144 -0.29 8.36 7.22
C PRO A 144 0.65 7.14 7.32
N PHE A 145 0.32 6.03 6.65
CA PHE A 145 1.14 4.82 6.64
C PHE A 145 2.17 4.79 5.51
N LEU A 146 2.08 5.70 4.53
CA LEU A 146 3.12 5.85 3.52
C LEU A 146 4.23 6.73 4.06
N ARG A 147 5.47 6.21 4.01
CA ARG A 147 6.65 6.92 4.50
C ARG A 147 6.76 8.27 3.81
N LYS A 148 6.50 9.36 4.56
CA LYS A 148 6.78 10.72 4.08
C LYS A 148 8.28 10.77 3.79
N GLN A 149 8.65 11.19 2.58
CA GLN A 149 10.05 11.24 2.11
C GLN A 149 10.94 12.24 2.89
N ARG A 150 10.43 12.82 3.98
CA ARG A 150 11.19 13.63 4.92
C ARG A 150 11.57 12.78 6.13
N ALA A 151 12.74 12.18 6.06
CA ALA A 151 13.51 11.86 7.26
C ALA A 151 14.11 13.17 7.83
N GLN A 152 13.24 14.12 8.20
CA GLN A 152 13.67 15.23 9.03
C GLN A 152 13.59 14.74 10.47
N LEU A 153 14.69 14.87 11.22
CA LEU A 153 14.88 14.55 12.65
C LEU A 153 15.60 13.23 12.97
N ALA A 154 16.69 12.90 12.27
CA ALA A 154 17.68 11.96 12.82
C ALA A 154 18.40 12.54 14.05
N GLU A 155 18.59 13.86 14.12
CA GLU A 155 19.34 14.52 15.20
C GLU A 155 18.81 14.25 16.62
N PRO A 156 17.50 14.39 16.94
CA PRO A 156 17.02 14.11 18.28
C PRO A 156 17.04 12.61 18.63
N ALA A 157 16.81 11.72 17.67
CA ALA A 157 16.88 10.27 17.90
C ALA A 157 18.32 9.81 18.14
N VAL A 158 19.27 10.36 17.38
CA VAL A 158 20.71 10.11 17.57
C VAL A 158 21.18 10.64 18.93
N LEU A 159 20.72 11.84 19.31
CA LEU A 159 20.99 12.40 20.63
C LEU A 159 20.43 11.53 21.77
N GLN A 160 19.20 11.02 21.62
CA GLN A 160 18.61 10.12 22.60
C GLN A 160 19.38 8.81 22.71
N ALA A 161 19.81 8.23 21.59
CA ALA A 161 20.61 7.00 21.58
C ALA A 161 21.94 7.17 22.33
N VAL A 162 22.64 8.30 22.13
CA VAL A 162 23.90 8.58 22.85
C VAL A 162 23.67 8.84 24.34
N GLN A 163 22.50 9.37 24.73
CA GLN A 163 22.13 9.55 26.15
C GLN A 163 21.85 8.23 26.89
N HIS A 164 21.69 7.11 26.19
CA HIS A 164 21.52 5.80 26.83
C HIS A 164 22.86 5.18 27.27
N ILE A 165 23.99 5.78 26.85
CA ILE A 165 25.31 5.34 27.31
C ILE A 165 25.47 5.71 28.79
N PRO A 166 25.86 4.77 29.66
CA PRO A 166 26.07 5.05 31.08
C PRO A 166 27.01 6.24 31.32
N GLY A 167 26.62 7.18 32.18
CA GLY A 167 27.42 8.37 32.50
C GLY A 167 27.37 9.51 31.46
N VAL A 168 26.64 9.32 30.35
CA VAL A 168 26.45 10.31 29.28
C VAL A 168 25.07 10.96 29.37
N GLY A 169 25.01 12.14 29.99
CA GLY A 169 23.82 12.99 29.98
C GLY A 169 23.69 13.84 28.71
N LYS A 170 22.62 14.63 28.61
CA LYS A 170 22.30 15.49 27.44
C LYS A 170 23.47 16.37 26.97
N THR A 171 24.18 17.02 27.89
CA THR A 171 25.30 17.92 27.56
C THR A 171 26.50 17.15 26.99
N LYS A 172 26.84 16.00 27.60
CA LYS A 172 27.93 15.14 27.11
C LYS A 172 27.58 14.49 25.78
N ALA A 173 26.33 14.08 25.60
CA ALA A 173 25.85 13.53 24.33
C ALA A 173 25.97 14.54 23.19
N LEU A 174 25.64 15.83 23.43
CA LEU A 174 25.84 16.89 22.44
C LEU A 174 27.30 17.07 22.07
N LEU A 175 28.20 17.12 23.07
CA LEU A 175 29.64 17.29 22.84
C LEU A 175 30.25 16.11 22.08
N LEU A 176 29.89 14.88 22.44
CA LEU A 176 30.32 13.67 21.73
C LEU A 176 29.82 13.66 20.28
N LEU A 177 28.57 14.06 20.05
CA LEU A 177 28.02 14.13 18.69
C LEU A 177 28.60 15.30 17.88
N GLN A 178 28.96 16.43 18.50
CA GLN A 178 29.70 17.51 17.83
C GLN A 178 31.11 17.08 17.43
N GLN A 179 31.80 16.35 18.30
CA GLN A 179 33.19 15.94 18.06
C GLN A 179 33.30 14.79 17.06
N PHE A 180 32.46 13.77 17.19
CA PHE A 180 32.57 12.53 16.39
C PHE A 180 31.58 12.47 15.23
N GLY A 181 30.53 13.30 15.21
CA GLY A 181 29.61 13.47 14.08
C GLY A 181 28.68 12.29 13.76
N SER A 182 28.91 11.11 14.35
CA SER A 182 28.07 9.93 14.18
C SER A 182 28.29 8.92 15.31
N ILE A 183 27.28 8.10 15.60
CA ILE A 183 27.39 6.99 16.56
C ILE A 183 28.47 6.00 16.10
N HIS A 184 28.56 5.71 14.80
CA HIS A 184 29.58 4.81 14.27
C HIS A 184 31.01 5.27 14.56
N ARG A 185 31.31 6.56 14.40
CA ARG A 185 32.64 7.08 14.77
C ARG A 185 32.84 7.02 16.28
N LEU A 186 31.84 7.41 17.08
CA LEU A 186 31.89 7.35 18.55
C LEU A 186 32.27 5.94 19.06
N CYS A 187 31.70 4.88 18.48
CA CYS A 187 32.00 3.50 18.86
C CYS A 187 33.43 3.03 18.49
N ASN A 188 34.07 3.66 17.50
CA ASN A 188 35.41 3.28 17.03
C ASN A 188 36.50 4.23 17.55
N THR A 189 36.14 5.22 18.35
CA THR A 189 37.06 6.19 18.93
C THR A 189 37.91 5.55 20.04
N SER A 190 39.18 5.94 20.12
CA SER A 190 40.08 5.49 21.19
C SER A 190 39.71 6.09 22.56
N ILE A 191 40.09 5.42 23.65
CA ILE A 191 39.86 5.94 25.02
C ILE A 191 40.43 7.36 25.17
N ASN A 192 41.66 7.59 24.71
CA ASN A 192 42.35 8.89 24.80
C ASN A 192 41.56 10.04 24.14
N GLU A 193 40.90 9.76 23.01
CA GLU A 193 40.09 10.77 22.30
C GLU A 193 38.74 11.00 22.99
N LEU A 194 38.16 9.98 23.63
CA LEU A 194 36.97 10.12 24.48
C LEU A 194 37.28 10.93 25.74
N GLU A 195 38.46 10.74 26.34
CA GLU A 195 38.90 11.44 27.55
C GLU A 195 38.92 12.95 27.37
N GLN A 196 39.30 13.44 26.19
CA GLN A 196 39.32 14.88 25.89
C GLN A 196 37.95 15.54 25.95
N VAL A 197 36.86 14.76 25.85
CA VAL A 197 35.48 15.28 25.80
C VAL A 197 34.74 15.05 27.11
N VAL A 198 34.91 13.89 27.76
CA VAL A 198 34.08 13.49 28.92
C VAL A 198 34.87 13.19 30.21
N GLY A 199 36.21 13.22 30.15
CA GLY A 199 37.11 12.86 31.25
C GLY A 199 37.33 11.35 31.41
N GLN A 200 38.41 10.98 32.11
CA GLN A 200 38.93 9.60 32.22
C GLN A 200 37.88 8.56 32.65
N THR A 201 37.21 8.77 33.78
CA THR A 201 36.24 7.80 34.31
C THR A 201 35.09 7.53 33.35
N VAL A 202 34.61 8.56 32.66
CA VAL A 202 33.45 8.46 31.76
C VAL A 202 33.88 7.91 30.40
N ALA A 203 35.05 8.29 29.90
CA ALA A 203 35.62 7.73 28.67
C ALA A 203 35.80 6.21 28.77
N GLN A 204 36.27 5.74 29.92
CA GLN A 204 36.45 4.31 30.18
C GLN A 204 35.11 3.57 30.29
N GLN A 205 34.09 4.21 30.89
CA GLN A 205 32.72 3.67 30.91
C GLN A 205 32.11 3.58 29.51
N ILE A 206 32.28 4.60 28.66
CA ILE A 206 31.80 4.60 27.28
C ILE A 206 32.49 3.52 26.45
N TYR A 207 33.81 3.36 26.58
CA TYR A 207 34.57 2.38 25.81
C TYR A 207 34.27 0.93 26.22
N THR A 208 33.89 0.71 27.48
CA THR A 208 33.54 -0.62 28.00
C THR A 208 32.11 -1.04 27.66
N PHE A 209 31.21 -0.07 27.48
CA PHE A 209 29.80 -0.28 27.12
C PHE A 209 29.63 -0.64 25.66
#